data_AF-A0A945EE86-F1
#
_entry.id   AF-A0A945EE86-F1
#
_cell.length_a   1.000
_cell.length_b   1.000
_cell.length_c   1.000
_cell.angle_alpha   90.00
_cell.angle_beta   90.00
_cell.angle_gamma   90.00
#
_symmetry.space_group_name_H-M   'P 1'
#
loop_
_entity.id
_entity.type
_entity.pdbx_description
1 polymer ?
#
loop_
_entity_poly.entity_id
_entity_poly.type
_entity_poly.pdbx_seq_one_letter_code
_entity_poly.pdbx_strand_id
1 'polypeptide(L)'
;MFKENDIRPLDLQSEQAKHIKADIDYLLKEKEKFVDIDCPTCSNNNKSIKFEKNGFKYIECTECNMLYVSPRPTFDILKDFYANSVNYKFFNDYIFPSSIEVRREKIFKPRVEKVIKLCQENNIKTDDLLEIGAGYGLFLEEMTKTGAFNNISWS
;
A
#
# COMPACT_ATOMS: atom_id res chain seq x y z
N MET A 1 -6.16 -16.92 16.43
CA MET A 1 -5.31 -16.89 15.22
C MET A 1 -5.89 -15.86 14.28
N PHE A 2 -5.13 -14.82 13.91
CA PHE A 2 -5.54 -13.81 12.93
C PHE A 2 -5.43 -14.41 11.52
N LYS A 3 -6.50 -14.34 10.73
CA LYS A 3 -6.57 -14.87 9.37
C LYS A 3 -6.83 -13.75 8.38
N GLU A 4 -6.40 -13.93 7.13
CA GLU A 4 -6.59 -12.93 6.08
C GLU A 4 -8.06 -12.56 5.86
N ASN A 5 -8.98 -13.53 5.99
CA ASN A 5 -10.43 -13.31 5.89
C ASN A 5 -10.96 -12.31 6.94
N ASP A 6 -10.29 -12.18 8.09
CA ASP A 6 -10.72 -11.26 9.15
C ASP A 6 -10.60 -9.78 8.69
N ILE A 7 -9.81 -9.50 7.64
CA ILE A 7 -9.63 -8.15 7.06
C ILE A 7 -9.96 -8.05 5.56
N ARG A 8 -10.32 -9.17 4.93
CA ARG A 8 -10.70 -9.31 3.52
C ARG A 8 -11.84 -10.33 3.39
N PRO A 9 -13.08 -9.92 3.68
CA PRO A 9 -14.22 -10.84 3.75
C PRO A 9 -14.42 -11.63 2.45
N LEU A 10 -14.50 -12.96 2.57
CA LEU A 10 -14.61 -13.92 1.45
C LEU A 10 -15.82 -13.64 0.54
N ASP A 11 -16.92 -13.14 1.10
CA ASP A 11 -18.14 -12.77 0.40
C ASP A 11 -17.95 -11.57 -0.54
N LEU A 12 -16.96 -10.71 -0.28
CA LEU A 12 -16.62 -9.56 -1.12
C LEU A 12 -15.48 -9.85 -2.11
N GLN A 13 -14.78 -10.98 -1.97
CA GLN A 13 -13.59 -11.28 -2.80
C GLN A 13 -13.93 -11.49 -4.28
N SER A 14 -15.07 -12.13 -4.58
CA SER A 14 -15.48 -12.38 -5.97
C SER A 14 -15.81 -11.08 -6.71
N GLU A 15 -16.50 -10.14 -6.06
CA GLU A 15 -16.78 -8.81 -6.60
C GLU A 15 -15.49 -7.98 -6.70
N GLN A 16 -14.64 -8.00 -5.66
CA GLN A 16 -13.35 -7.32 -5.72
C GLN A 16 -12.50 -7.79 -6.90
N ALA A 17 -12.49 -9.10 -7.20
CA ALA A 17 -11.75 -9.66 -8.32
C ALA A 17 -12.21 -9.07 -9.68
N LYS A 18 -13.51 -8.77 -9.84
CA LYS A 18 -14.03 -8.10 -11.04
C LYS A 18 -13.51 -6.67 -11.15
N HIS A 19 -13.50 -5.93 -10.04
CA HIS A 19 -12.96 -4.56 -10.01
C HIS A 19 -11.45 -4.54 -10.27
N ILE A 20 -10.69 -5.47 -9.69
CA ILE A 20 -9.26 -5.65 -9.97
C ILE A 20 -9.05 -5.93 -11.46
N LYS A 21 -9.86 -6.81 -12.05
CA LYS A 21 -9.77 -7.11 -13.48
C LYS A 21 -10.04 -5.86 -14.34
N ALA A 22 -11.06 -5.07 -14.02
CA ALA A 22 -11.38 -3.85 -14.75
C ALA A 22 -10.21 -2.83 -14.70
N ASP A 23 -9.58 -2.69 -13.54
CA ASP A 23 -8.40 -1.84 -13.34
C ASP A 23 -7.18 -2.34 -14.13
N ILE A 24 -6.94 -3.66 -14.16
CA ILE A 24 -5.91 -4.27 -15.01
C ILE A 24 -6.19 -3.98 -16.49
N ASP A 25 -7.42 -4.22 -16.95
CA ASP A 25 -7.81 -4.02 -18.34
C ASP A 25 -7.70 -2.53 -18.73
N TYR A 26 -7.99 -1.59 -17.82
CA TYR A 26 -7.75 -0.15 -18.00
C TYR A 26 -6.27 0.15 -18.24
N LEU A 27 -5.38 -0.33 -17.35
CA LEU A 27 -3.95 -0.09 -17.46
C LEU A 27 -3.36 -0.72 -18.73
N LEU A 28 -3.82 -1.92 -19.12
CA LEU A 28 -3.33 -2.60 -20.32
C LEU A 28 -3.76 -1.92 -21.63
N LYS A 29 -4.85 -1.14 -21.65
CA LYS A 29 -5.20 -0.31 -22.82
C LYS A 29 -4.19 0.80 -23.06
N GLU A 30 -3.54 1.29 -22.01
CA GLU A 30 -2.53 2.34 -22.05
C GLU A 30 -1.11 1.78 -22.16
N LYS A 31 -0.93 0.46 -22.37
CA LYS A 31 0.36 -0.23 -22.33
C LYS A 31 1.41 0.35 -23.29
N GLU A 32 0.99 0.83 -24.45
CA GLU A 32 1.87 1.46 -25.44
C GLU A 32 2.53 2.75 -24.93
N LYS A 33 1.95 3.39 -23.91
CA LYS A 33 2.50 4.59 -23.27
C LYS A 33 3.40 4.24 -22.07
N PHE A 34 3.56 2.97 -21.72
CA PHE A 34 4.39 2.60 -20.58
C PHE A 34 5.85 2.90 -20.87
N VAL A 35 6.60 3.22 -19.81
CA VAL A 35 8.01 3.58 -19.89
C VAL A 35 8.87 2.55 -19.18
N ASP A 36 9.98 2.18 -19.82
CA ASP A 36 11.04 1.45 -19.16
C ASP A 36 11.77 2.35 -18.16
N ILE A 37 12.10 1.79 -17.01
CA ILE A 37 12.83 2.50 -15.96
C ILE A 37 14.03 1.69 -15.48
N ASP A 38 15.05 2.39 -15.01
CA ASP A 38 16.14 1.79 -14.25
C ASP A 38 15.66 1.35 -12.86
N CYS A 39 16.51 0.64 -12.14
CA CYS A 39 16.19 0.17 -10.80
C CYS A 39 15.79 1.35 -9.89
N PRO A 40 14.58 1.36 -9.31
CA PRO A 40 14.12 2.49 -8.48
C PRO A 40 14.89 2.64 -7.16
N THR A 41 15.69 1.63 -6.80
CA THR A 41 16.47 1.61 -5.55
C THR A 41 17.92 2.05 -5.78
N CYS A 42 18.62 1.43 -6.74
CA CYS A 42 20.05 1.68 -6.96
C CYS A 42 20.36 2.41 -8.28
N SER A 43 19.35 2.74 -9.08
CA SER A 43 19.47 3.41 -10.39
C SER A 43 20.29 2.64 -11.45
N ASN A 44 20.66 1.39 -11.21
CA ASN A 44 21.34 0.56 -12.21
C ASN A 44 20.33 0.04 -13.25
N ASN A 45 20.77 -0.12 -14.50
CA ASN A 45 19.98 -0.61 -15.62
C ASN A 45 20.13 -2.13 -15.86
N ASN A 46 21.05 -2.81 -15.18
CA ASN A 46 21.21 -4.26 -15.23
C ASN A 46 20.01 -4.94 -14.56
N LYS A 47 19.18 -5.59 -15.38
CA LYS A 47 17.93 -6.21 -14.95
C LYS A 47 17.60 -7.44 -15.78
N SER A 48 16.89 -8.38 -15.15
CA SER A 48 16.41 -9.61 -15.80
C SER A 48 14.92 -9.79 -15.56
N ILE A 49 14.20 -10.33 -16.56
CA ILE A 49 12.79 -10.69 -16.38
C ILE A 49 12.72 -11.86 -15.39
N LYS A 50 11.87 -11.75 -14.38
CA LYS A 50 11.59 -12.84 -13.44
C LYS A 50 10.32 -13.57 -13.76
N PHE A 51 9.24 -12.83 -14.01
CA PHE A 51 7.97 -13.41 -14.41
C PHE A 51 7.06 -12.36 -15.03
N GLU A 52 6.00 -12.82 -15.70
CA GLU A 52 4.91 -11.99 -16.14
C GLU A 52 3.64 -12.35 -15.36
N LYS A 53 2.90 -11.35 -14.92
CA LYS A 53 1.63 -11.55 -14.23
C LYS A 53 0.65 -10.47 -14.66
N ASN A 54 -0.57 -10.90 -15.04
CA ASN A 54 -1.65 -10.01 -15.47
C ASN A 54 -1.25 -9.06 -16.61
N GLY A 55 -0.35 -9.48 -17.51
CA GLY A 55 0.15 -8.67 -18.62
C GLY A 55 1.26 -7.67 -18.25
N PHE A 56 1.74 -7.67 -17.00
CA PHE A 56 2.85 -6.84 -16.53
C PHE A 56 4.11 -7.68 -16.32
N LYS A 57 5.24 -7.16 -16.81
CA LYS A 57 6.56 -7.79 -16.63
C LYS A 57 7.15 -7.37 -15.29
N TYR A 58 7.43 -8.35 -14.45
CA TYR A 58 8.19 -8.18 -13.21
C TYR A 58 9.65 -8.49 -13.50
N ILE A 59 10.49 -7.50 -13.27
CA ILE A 59 11.93 -7.56 -13.50
C ILE A 59 12.68 -7.40 -12.19
N GLU A 60 13.83 -8.05 -12.08
CA GLU A 60 14.72 -7.93 -10.92
C GLU A 60 16.04 -7.29 -11.33
N CYS A 61 16.47 -6.30 -10.56
CA CYS A 61 17.81 -5.72 -10.70
C CYS A 61 18.87 -6.73 -10.25
N THR A 62 19.87 -6.98 -11.08
CA THR A 62 20.93 -7.96 -10.78
C THR A 62 21.95 -7.45 -9.75
N GLU A 63 21.92 -6.16 -9.40
CA GLU A 63 22.85 -5.57 -8.43
C GLU A 63 22.30 -5.60 -7.00
N CYS A 64 21.04 -5.18 -6.82
CA CYS A 64 20.45 -5.01 -5.49
C CYS A 64 19.23 -5.92 -5.24
N ASN A 65 18.91 -6.81 -6.19
CA ASN A 65 17.79 -7.76 -6.12
C ASN A 65 16.41 -7.11 -5.96
N MET A 66 16.27 -5.82 -6.31
CA MET A 66 14.97 -5.14 -6.28
C MET A 66 14.07 -5.73 -7.37
N LEU A 67 12.88 -6.19 -6.99
CA LEU A 67 11.82 -6.63 -7.89
C LEU A 67 10.85 -5.49 -8.16
N TYR A 68 10.62 -5.16 -9.43
CA TYR A 68 9.75 -4.06 -9.84
C TYR A 68 9.12 -4.32 -11.21
N VAL A 69 8.11 -3.53 -11.57
CA VAL A 69 7.48 -3.61 -12.89
C VAL A 69 8.19 -2.67 -13.85
N SER A 70 8.59 -3.20 -15.01
CA SER A 70 9.08 -2.41 -16.15
C SER A 70 8.78 -3.15 -17.47
N PRO A 71 8.27 -2.45 -18.49
CA PRO A 71 7.86 -1.05 -18.48
C PRO A 71 6.65 -0.81 -17.57
N ARG A 72 6.57 0.38 -16.96
CA ARG A 72 5.50 0.78 -16.02
C ARG A 72 4.65 1.92 -16.60
N PRO A 73 3.41 2.13 -16.15
CA PRO A 73 2.62 3.28 -16.60
C PRO A 73 3.34 4.60 -16.29
N THR A 74 3.11 5.62 -17.13
CA THR A 74 3.61 6.97 -16.87
C THR A 74 3.00 7.54 -15.60
N PHE A 75 3.60 8.60 -15.08
CA PHE A 75 3.07 9.30 -13.92
C PHE A 75 1.62 9.77 -14.13
N ASP A 76 1.29 10.30 -15.31
CA ASP A 76 -0.07 10.76 -15.62
C ASP A 76 -1.07 9.60 -15.62
N ILE A 77 -0.73 8.46 -16.24
CA ILE A 77 -1.60 7.27 -16.23
C ILE A 77 -1.78 6.75 -14.80
N LEU A 78 -0.70 6.72 -14.00
CA LEU A 78 -0.78 6.32 -12.59
C LEU A 78 -1.68 7.28 -11.80
N LYS A 79 -1.53 8.60 -12.00
CA LYS A 79 -2.36 9.61 -11.33
C LYS A 79 -3.84 9.42 -11.68
N ASP A 80 -4.15 9.24 -12.95
CA ASP A 80 -5.52 9.00 -13.41
C ASP A 80 -6.07 7.66 -12.88
N PHE A 81 -5.23 6.63 -12.84
CA PHE A 81 -5.57 5.34 -12.24
C PHE A 81 -5.91 5.49 -10.74
N TYR A 82 -5.08 6.18 -9.96
CA TYR A 82 -5.33 6.38 -8.53
C TYR A 82 -6.61 7.19 -8.29
N ALA A 83 -6.91 8.17 -9.14
CA ALA A 83 -8.12 8.97 -9.03
C ALA A 83 -9.40 8.21 -9.40
N ASN A 84 -9.32 7.25 -10.34
CA ASN A 84 -10.49 6.62 -10.95
C ASN A 84 -10.58 5.09 -10.76
N SER A 85 -9.68 4.49 -9.99
CA SER A 85 -9.65 3.04 -9.75
C SER A 85 -10.97 2.55 -9.16
N VAL A 86 -11.62 1.63 -9.88
CA VAL A 86 -12.88 1.06 -9.43
C VAL A 86 -12.66 0.08 -8.28
N ASN A 87 -11.48 -0.57 -8.23
CA ASN A 87 -11.11 -1.42 -7.11
C ASN A 87 -10.85 -0.61 -5.84
N TYR A 88 -10.17 0.54 -5.92
CA TYR A 88 -9.99 1.40 -4.75
C TYR A 88 -11.31 1.96 -4.26
N LYS A 89 -12.19 2.39 -5.17
CA LYS A 89 -13.54 2.80 -4.79
C LYS A 89 -14.30 1.67 -4.08
N PHE A 90 -14.33 0.47 -4.66
CA PHE A 90 -15.01 -0.68 -4.04
C PHE A 90 -14.40 -1.07 -2.69
N PHE A 91 -13.07 -1.08 -2.60
CA PHE A 91 -12.37 -1.37 -1.35
C PHE A 91 -12.75 -0.35 -0.28
N ASN A 92 -12.81 0.93 -0.64
CA ASN A 92 -13.10 2.01 0.29
C ASN A 92 -14.56 2.05 0.74
N ASP A 93 -15.50 1.72 -0.16
CA ASP A 93 -16.93 1.78 0.10
C ASP A 93 -17.42 0.53 0.87
N TYR A 94 -16.78 -0.63 0.67
CA TYR A 94 -17.31 -1.92 1.17
C TYR A 94 -16.33 -2.71 2.06
N ILE A 95 -15.10 -2.94 1.61
CA ILE A 95 -14.17 -3.87 2.27
C ILE A 95 -13.53 -3.24 3.52
N PHE A 96 -13.09 -1.98 3.41
CA PHE A 96 -12.45 -1.32 4.53
C PHE A 96 -13.42 -1.09 5.69
N PRO A 97 -14.64 -0.54 5.47
CA PRO A 97 -15.62 -0.37 6.55
C PRO A 97 -15.99 -1.69 7.23
N SER A 98 -16.13 -2.78 6.49
CA SER A 98 -16.48 -4.10 7.05
C SER A 98 -15.37 -4.73 7.90
N SER A 99 -14.15 -4.19 7.85
CA SER A 99 -12.98 -4.73 8.55
C SER A 99 -12.33 -3.72 9.51
N ILE A 100 -12.94 -2.55 9.73
CA ILE A 100 -12.34 -1.43 10.46
C ILE A 100 -11.93 -1.81 11.88
N GLU A 101 -12.83 -2.41 12.66
CA GLU A 101 -12.58 -2.77 14.06
C GLU A 101 -11.57 -3.90 14.18
N VAL A 102 -11.64 -4.89 13.28
CA VAL A 102 -10.65 -5.96 13.25
C VAL A 102 -9.26 -5.42 12.94
N ARG A 103 -9.15 -4.52 11.95
CA ARG A 103 -7.88 -3.86 11.61
C ARG A 103 -7.38 -3.02 12.79
N ARG A 104 -8.26 -2.27 13.46
CA ARG A 104 -7.92 -1.46 14.63
C ARG A 104 -7.29 -2.33 15.72
N GLU A 105 -7.94 -3.41 16.09
CA GLU A 105 -7.47 -4.31 17.16
C GLU A 105 -6.25 -5.15 16.77
N LYS A 106 -6.19 -5.66 15.54
CA LYS A 106 -5.18 -6.66 15.15
C LYS A 106 -3.97 -6.07 14.42
N ILE A 107 -4.08 -4.85 13.90
CA ILE A 107 -3.02 -4.22 13.10
C ILE A 107 -2.60 -2.90 13.74
N PHE A 108 -3.52 -1.97 13.95
CA PHE A 108 -3.16 -0.60 14.32
C PHE A 108 -2.73 -0.47 15.78
N LYS A 109 -3.49 -1.02 16.73
CA LYS A 109 -3.09 -1.04 18.15
C LYS A 109 -1.73 -1.70 18.39
N PRO A 110 -1.43 -2.91 17.88
CA PRO A 110 -0.11 -3.53 18.05
C PRO A 110 1.02 -2.70 17.43
N ARG A 111 0.78 -1.99 16.33
CA ARG A 111 1.77 -1.10 15.71
C ARG A 111 2.02 0.14 16.57
N VAL A 112 0.98 0.76 17.11
CA VAL A 112 1.10 1.90 18.04
C VAL A 112 1.91 1.50 19.26
N GLU A 113 1.56 0.38 19.91
CA GLU A 113 2.30 -0.16 21.05
C GLU A 113 3.77 -0.42 20.70
N LYS A 114 4.04 -0.99 19.52
CA LYS A 114 5.39 -1.28 19.07
C LYS A 114 6.21 -0.01 18.85
N VAL A 115 5.62 1.04 18.26
CA VAL A 115 6.31 2.33 18.05
C VAL A 115 6.65 2.98 19.39
N ILE A 116 5.69 3.07 20.32
CA ILE A 116 5.92 3.64 21.65
C ILE A 116 7.03 2.87 22.38
N LYS A 117 6.97 1.54 22.34
CA LYS A 117 7.99 0.68 22.94
C LYS A 117 9.38 0.94 22.34
N LEU A 118 9.49 1.04 21.01
CA LEU A 118 10.76 1.33 20.36
C LEU A 118 11.29 2.72 20.74
N CYS A 119 10.43 3.73 20.86
CA CYS A 119 10.83 5.06 21.33
C CYS A 119 11.38 4.99 22.75
N GLN A 120 10.72 4.28 23.66
CA GLN A 120 11.17 4.09 25.04
C GLN A 120 12.51 3.35 25.10
N GLU A 121 12.64 2.21 24.41
CA GLU A 121 13.86 1.37 24.40
C GLU A 121 15.08 2.12 23.86
N ASN A 122 14.87 3.08 22.95
CA ASN A 122 15.94 3.84 22.31
C ASN A 122 16.05 5.29 22.81
N ASN A 123 15.31 5.65 23.88
CA ASN A 123 15.26 7.02 24.42
C ASN A 123 14.95 8.10 23.37
N ILE A 124 14.06 7.79 22.41
CA ILE A 124 13.60 8.73 21.40
C ILE A 124 12.58 9.68 22.02
N LYS A 125 12.81 10.98 21.85
CA LYS A 125 11.87 12.02 22.27
C LYS A 125 10.62 11.98 21.40
N THR A 126 9.45 11.99 22.02
CA THR A 126 8.15 11.85 21.35
C THR A 126 7.43 13.21 21.25
N ASP A 127 8.05 14.17 20.56
CA ASP A 127 7.41 15.47 20.32
C ASP A 127 6.43 15.38 19.15
N ASP A 128 6.95 15.12 17.95
CA ASP A 128 6.21 15.18 16.70
C ASP A 128 6.13 13.80 16.04
N LEU A 129 4.96 13.48 15.51
CA LEU A 129 4.71 12.32 14.68
C LEU A 129 4.11 12.75 13.34
N LEU A 130 4.68 12.25 12.24
CA LEU A 130 4.14 12.38 10.88
C LEU A 130 3.91 10.98 10.31
N GLU A 131 2.67 10.69 9.88
CA GLU A 131 2.37 9.51 9.07
C GLU A 131 2.19 9.89 7.60
N ILE A 132 3.00 9.29 6.73
CA ILE A 132 2.88 9.45 5.28
C ILE A 132 1.94 8.36 4.76
N GLY A 133 0.87 8.75 4.07
CA GLY A 133 -0.11 7.81 3.53
C GLY A 133 -1.04 7.24 4.61
N ALA A 134 -1.52 8.09 5.53
CA ALA A 134 -2.34 7.69 6.68
C ALA A 134 -3.68 7.00 6.33
N GLY A 135 -4.11 7.04 5.07
CA GLY A 135 -5.35 6.42 4.62
C GLY A 135 -6.55 6.91 5.44
N TYR A 136 -7.19 6.00 6.18
CA TYR A 136 -8.33 6.31 7.06
C TYR A 136 -7.94 6.86 8.44
N GLY A 137 -6.65 7.03 8.74
CA GLY A 137 -6.18 7.64 9.98
C GLY A 137 -6.25 6.74 11.22
N LEU A 138 -6.61 5.46 11.10
CA LEU A 138 -6.75 4.55 12.24
C LEU A 138 -5.49 4.45 13.11
N PHE A 139 -4.30 4.48 12.49
CA PHE A 139 -3.05 4.49 13.23
C PHE A 139 -2.91 5.76 14.08
N LEU A 140 -3.15 6.94 13.50
CA LEU A 140 -3.08 8.21 14.21
C LEU A 140 -4.16 8.34 15.28
N GLU A 141 -5.37 7.84 15.02
CA GLU A 141 -6.43 7.80 16.03
C GLU A 141 -5.99 6.99 17.25
N GLU A 142 -5.46 5.77 17.05
CA GLU A 142 -4.96 4.94 18.15
C GLU A 142 -3.73 5.57 18.83
N MET A 143 -2.83 6.19 18.07
CA MET A 143 -1.67 6.88 18.64
C MET A 143 -2.09 8.07 19.49
N THR A 144 -3.06 8.88 19.03
CA THR A 144 -3.57 10.05 19.76
C THR A 144 -4.14 9.65 21.12
N LYS A 145 -4.84 8.51 21.20
CA LYS A 145 -5.40 7.98 22.47
C LYS A 145 -4.33 7.69 23.53
N THR A 146 -3.08 7.46 23.12
CA THR A 146 -1.99 7.15 24.05
C THR A 146 -1.41 8.38 24.73
N GLY A 147 -1.58 9.56 24.12
CA GLY A 147 -0.91 10.79 24.54
C GLY A 147 0.62 10.73 24.48
N ALA A 148 1.19 9.74 23.77
CA ALA A 148 2.64 9.54 23.73
C ALA A 148 3.38 10.63 22.94
N PHE A 149 2.73 11.22 21.93
CA PHE A 149 3.27 12.30 21.11
C PHE A 149 2.52 13.60 21.34
N ASN A 150 3.24 14.73 21.37
CA ASN A 150 2.66 16.05 21.61
C ASN A 150 1.91 16.57 20.37
N ASN A 151 2.51 16.39 19.19
CA ASN A 151 1.94 16.82 17.92
C ASN A 151 1.85 15.63 16.96
N ILE A 152 0.69 15.45 16.35
CA ILE A 152 0.43 14.36 15.40
C ILE A 152 -0.11 14.96 14.10
N SER A 153 0.50 14.58 12.99
CA SER A 153 0.20 15.11 11.66
C SER A 153 0.26 14.01 10.59
N TRP A 154 -0.26 14.30 9.40
CA TRP A 154 -0.30 13.38 8.26
C TRP A 154 0.12 14.08 6.95
N SER A 155 0.62 13.30 5.99
CA SER A 155 0.92 13.71 4.62
C SER A 155 0.46 12.70 3.58
#